data_AF-A0A1Y2W0C8-F1
#
_entry.id   AF-A0A1Y2W0C8-F1
#
_cell.length_a   1.000
_cell.length_b   1.000
_cell.length_c   1.000
_cell.angle_alpha   90.00
_cell.angle_beta   90.00
_cell.angle_gamma   90.00
#
_symmetry.space_group_name_H-M   'P 1'
#
loop_
_entity.id
_entity.type
_entity.pdbx_description
1 polymer ?
#
loop_
_entity_poly.entity_id
_entity_poly.type
_entity_poly.pdbx_seq_one_letter_code
_entity_poly.pdbx_strand_id
1 'polypeptide(L)'
;MSKRTGSANNGAAPKTSVTEEPSYNKQKDLLSSATGHFSLLKALHMADYITELNGACGILSIFSSLRYCLGDPSDKANLYIALAFLPFGLFFDFMDGRVARWRKKSSMMGQELDSLADLISFGLAPACVAFTIGLRTTLDHVFLAVFVLCGLTRLARFNVTASSGNIPKDASGKASYFEGTPIPTTLGLDAMMAYWVSQGWVLDQVPGGVWFEGSALEFHPIVALFLVHGCLMCSKTLHVPKP
;
A
#
# COMPACT_ATOMS: atom_id res chain seq x y z
N MET A 1 -12.35 -64.20 47.83
CA MET A 1 -11.56 -63.07 48.38
C MET A 1 -11.46 -61.99 47.30
N SER A 2 -12.10 -60.86 47.59
CA SER A 2 -12.14 -59.64 46.78
C SER A 2 -10.82 -58.89 46.88
N LYS A 3 -10.34 -58.31 45.77
CA LYS A 3 -9.60 -57.03 45.78
C LYS A 3 -9.91 -56.24 44.50
N ARG A 4 -10.64 -55.13 44.69
CA ARG A 4 -10.76 -53.93 43.84
C ARG A 4 -9.36 -53.35 43.58
N THR A 5 -9.06 -52.66 42.47
CA THR A 5 -9.33 -51.23 42.12
C THR A 5 -8.49 -50.96 40.85
N GLY A 6 -8.75 -50.08 39.89
CA GLY A 6 -9.67 -48.95 39.76
C GLY A 6 -9.53 -48.35 38.35
N SER A 7 -10.55 -47.57 37.98
CA SER A 7 -10.80 -46.91 36.71
C SER A 7 -9.74 -45.86 36.30
N ALA A 8 -9.47 -45.72 35.01
CA ALA A 8 -9.20 -44.40 34.41
C ALA A 8 -9.53 -44.41 32.91
N ASN A 9 -10.57 -43.64 32.60
CA ASN A 9 -11.12 -43.30 31.30
C ASN A 9 -10.14 -42.41 30.52
N ASN A 10 -9.52 -42.90 29.44
CA ASN A 10 -8.76 -42.04 28.53
C ASN A 10 -9.72 -41.39 27.53
N GLY A 11 -10.31 -40.28 27.96
CA GLY A 11 -10.89 -39.29 27.06
C GLY A 11 -9.82 -38.80 26.10
N ALA A 12 -10.01 -39.05 24.80
CA ALA A 12 -9.23 -38.43 23.75
C ALA A 12 -9.46 -36.91 23.79
N ALA A 13 -8.46 -36.17 24.23
CA ALA A 13 -8.39 -34.73 24.06
C ALA A 13 -8.34 -34.38 22.55
N PRO A 14 -8.94 -33.28 22.11
CA PRO A 14 -8.92 -32.89 20.70
C PRO A 14 -7.49 -32.53 20.32
N LYS A 15 -7.01 -33.08 19.20
CA LYS A 15 -5.73 -32.66 18.59
C LYS A 15 -5.89 -31.23 18.09
N THR A 16 -5.37 -30.27 18.84
CA THR A 16 -5.20 -28.89 18.38
C THR A 16 -4.18 -28.88 17.24
N SER A 17 -4.69 -28.54 16.06
CA SER A 17 -3.97 -28.20 14.86
C SER A 17 -3.10 -26.96 15.09
N VAL A 18 -1.78 -27.04 14.95
CA VAL A 18 -1.00 -25.91 14.40
C VAL A 18 0.32 -26.41 13.81
N THR A 19 0.41 -26.44 12.48
CA THR A 19 1.68 -26.42 11.75
C THR A 19 2.13 -24.95 11.71
N GLU A 20 2.58 -24.42 12.84
CA GLU A 20 3.09 -23.04 12.92
C GLU A 20 4.57 -23.05 12.48
N GLU A 21 4.87 -22.34 11.38
CA GLU A 21 6.17 -22.43 10.71
C GLU A 21 7.35 -21.93 11.58
N PRO A 22 8.49 -22.65 11.61
CA PRO A 22 9.65 -22.34 12.46
C PRO A 22 10.31 -20.97 12.20
N SER A 23 10.05 -20.33 11.05
CA SER A 23 10.56 -18.98 10.74
C SER A 23 9.82 -17.87 11.50
N TYR A 24 8.50 -18.03 11.68
CA TYR A 24 7.65 -17.06 12.39
C TYR A 24 8.08 -16.91 13.85
N ASN A 25 8.26 -18.05 14.53
CA ASN A 25 8.69 -18.08 15.93
C ASN A 25 10.12 -17.54 16.11
N LYS A 26 11.04 -17.81 15.17
CA LYS A 26 12.42 -17.30 15.27
C LYS A 26 12.51 -15.77 15.15
N GLN A 27 11.70 -15.15 14.29
CA GLN A 27 11.70 -13.69 14.15
C GLN A 27 10.98 -13.01 15.32
N LYS A 28 9.87 -13.60 15.80
CA LYS A 28 9.19 -13.18 17.03
C LYS A 28 10.10 -13.29 18.26
N ASP A 29 10.91 -14.35 18.34
CA ASP A 29 11.91 -14.54 19.39
C ASP A 29 13.07 -13.54 19.27
N LEU A 30 13.54 -13.23 18.05
CA LEU A 30 14.57 -12.21 17.84
C LEU A 30 14.08 -10.79 18.20
N LEU A 31 12.84 -10.45 17.86
CA LEU A 31 12.25 -9.14 18.21
C LEU A 31 11.95 -9.02 19.71
N SER A 32 11.57 -10.12 20.37
CA SER A 32 11.30 -10.12 21.82
C SER A 32 12.55 -10.26 22.69
N SER A 33 13.63 -10.87 22.18
CA SER A 33 14.90 -11.05 22.91
C SER A 33 15.91 -9.89 22.75
N ALA A 34 15.67 -8.95 21.84
CA ALA A 34 16.60 -7.87 21.55
C ALA A 34 16.40 -6.64 22.46
N THR A 35 16.71 -6.81 23.75
CA THR A 35 16.74 -5.74 24.77
C THR A 35 18.01 -4.89 24.70
N GLY A 36 18.17 -4.12 23.62
CA GLY A 36 19.24 -3.12 23.50
C GLY A 36 18.85 -1.95 22.60
N HIS A 37 19.31 -0.73 22.94
CA HIS A 37 19.10 0.46 22.12
C HIS A 37 19.50 0.19 20.65
N PHE A 38 18.61 0.55 19.71
CA PHE A 38 18.73 0.35 18.25
C PHE A 38 18.69 -1.11 17.74
N SER A 39 18.20 -2.08 18.53
CA SER A 39 18.09 -3.46 18.04
C SER A 39 17.12 -3.62 16.85
N LEU A 40 16.05 -2.82 16.81
CA LEU A 40 15.12 -2.75 15.68
C LEU A 40 15.83 -2.28 14.40
N LEU A 41 16.66 -1.23 14.49
CA LEU A 41 17.43 -0.71 13.37
C LEU A 41 18.47 -1.72 12.84
N LYS A 42 19.03 -2.55 13.74
CA LYS A 42 19.97 -3.62 13.38
C LYS A 42 19.28 -4.85 12.77
N ALA A 43 17.98 -5.00 12.99
CA ALA A 43 17.17 -6.06 12.39
C ALA A 43 16.76 -5.74 10.94
N LEU A 44 16.85 -4.46 10.55
CA LEU A 44 16.62 -4.00 9.17
C LEU A 44 17.76 -4.47 8.27
N HIS A 45 17.42 -5.16 7.19
CA HIS A 45 18.32 -5.51 6.11
C HIS A 45 18.48 -4.32 5.15
N MET A 46 19.51 -4.36 4.30
CA MET A 46 19.74 -3.32 3.26
C MET A 46 18.55 -3.08 2.34
N ALA A 47 17.67 -4.07 2.14
CA ALA A 47 16.45 -3.91 1.36
C ALA A 47 15.42 -3.03 2.10
N ASP A 48 15.29 -3.21 3.42
CA ASP A 48 14.35 -2.47 4.25
C ASP A 48 14.70 -0.97 4.29
N TYR A 49 15.99 -0.61 4.25
CA TYR A 49 16.43 0.79 4.09
C TYR A 49 16.07 1.40 2.74
N ILE A 50 16.01 0.60 1.67
CA ILE A 50 15.60 1.09 0.34
C ILE A 50 14.08 1.28 0.32
N THR A 51 13.33 0.38 0.93
CA THR A 51 11.89 0.52 1.14
C THR A 51 11.54 1.76 1.96
N GLU A 52 12.32 2.10 2.98
CA GLU A 52 12.17 3.37 3.70
C GLU A 52 12.37 4.60 2.78
N LEU A 53 13.18 4.50 1.72
CA LEU A 53 13.33 5.58 0.72
C LEU A 53 12.09 5.70 -0.16
N ASN A 54 11.41 4.61 -0.51
CA ASN A 54 10.10 4.66 -1.15
C ASN A 54 9.13 5.44 -0.25
N GLY A 55 8.95 5.01 1.00
CA GLY A 55 8.07 5.70 1.96
C GLY A 55 8.46 7.17 2.18
N ALA A 56 9.76 7.50 2.20
CA ALA A 56 10.24 8.87 2.29
C ALA A 56 9.81 9.71 1.08
N CYS A 57 9.82 9.17 -0.14
CA CYS A 57 9.31 9.85 -1.32
C CYS A 57 7.82 10.19 -1.18
N GLY A 58 7.00 9.24 -0.71
CA GLY A 58 5.58 9.49 -0.44
C GLY A 58 5.37 10.60 0.60
N ILE A 59 6.11 10.56 1.71
CA ILE A 59 6.03 11.60 2.76
C ILE A 59 6.46 12.98 2.21
N LEU A 60 7.56 13.04 1.44
CA LEU A 60 8.04 14.29 0.85
C LEU A 60 7.07 14.84 -0.21
N SER A 61 6.38 13.96 -0.93
CA SER A 61 5.28 14.33 -1.83
C SER A 61 4.14 15.00 -1.07
N ILE A 62 3.72 14.41 0.06
CA ILE A 62 2.66 14.97 0.92
C ILE A 62 3.10 16.32 1.49
N PHE A 63 4.32 16.44 2.03
CA PHE A 63 4.82 17.71 2.55
C PHE A 63 4.90 18.81 1.49
N SER A 64 5.30 18.46 0.27
CA SER A 64 5.31 19.41 -0.85
C SER A 64 3.89 19.84 -1.25
N SER A 65 2.95 18.90 -1.24
CA SER A 65 1.53 19.19 -1.45
C SER A 65 0.97 20.14 -0.39
N LEU A 66 1.31 19.91 0.89
CA LEU A 66 0.92 20.81 1.99
C LEU A 66 1.56 22.19 1.86
N ARG A 67 2.84 22.28 1.44
CA ARG A 67 3.51 23.56 1.17
C ARG A 67 2.81 24.35 0.08
N TYR A 68 2.33 23.68 -0.98
CA TYR A 68 1.52 24.34 -2.01
C TYR A 68 0.23 24.91 -1.42
N CYS A 69 -0.47 24.18 -0.55
CA CYS A 69 -1.71 24.65 0.08
C CYS A 69 -1.51 25.86 1.01
N LEU A 70 -0.33 25.99 1.62
CA LEU A 70 0.00 27.10 2.53
C LEU A 70 0.65 28.30 1.81
N GLY A 71 1.10 28.10 0.57
CA GLY A 71 1.81 29.10 -0.22
C GLY A 71 0.92 29.90 -1.16
N ASP A 72 1.55 30.61 -2.09
CA ASP A 72 0.85 31.29 -3.18
C ASP A 72 0.34 30.27 -4.21
N PRO A 73 -0.97 30.24 -4.52
CA PRO A 73 -1.54 29.35 -5.53
C PRO A 73 -0.91 29.44 -6.93
N SER A 74 -0.33 30.59 -7.27
CA SER A 74 0.36 30.82 -8.54
C SER A 74 1.71 30.10 -8.62
N ASP A 75 2.34 29.83 -7.47
CA ASP A 75 3.61 29.09 -7.40
C ASP A 75 3.36 27.57 -7.40
N LYS A 76 3.39 27.00 -8.60
CA LYS A 76 3.21 25.56 -8.83
C LYS A 76 4.47 24.74 -8.53
N ALA A 77 5.60 25.34 -8.11
CA ALA A 77 6.85 24.61 -7.91
C ALA A 77 6.70 23.46 -6.92
N ASN A 78 6.03 23.71 -5.80
CA ASN A 78 5.77 22.68 -4.78
C ASN A 78 4.88 21.53 -5.30
N LEU A 79 3.98 21.82 -6.22
CA LEU A 79 3.10 20.83 -6.85
C LEU A 79 3.87 19.92 -7.81
N TYR A 80 4.77 20.50 -8.62
CA TYR A 80 5.68 19.74 -9.46
C TYR A 80 6.64 18.88 -8.65
N ILE A 81 7.17 19.41 -7.54
CA ILE A 81 8.01 18.64 -6.62
C ILE A 81 7.23 17.48 -6.01
N ALA A 82 5.98 17.71 -5.59
CA ALA A 82 5.12 16.67 -5.04
C ALA A 82 4.93 15.51 -6.04
N LEU A 83 4.61 15.83 -7.29
CA LEU A 83 4.42 14.87 -8.37
C LEU A 83 5.73 14.18 -8.79
N ALA A 84 6.87 14.87 -8.71
CA ALA A 84 8.17 14.30 -9.07
C ALA A 84 8.63 13.21 -8.09
N PHE A 85 8.28 13.30 -6.81
CA PHE A 85 8.66 12.28 -5.82
C PHE A 85 8.00 10.91 -6.07
N LEU A 86 6.81 10.86 -6.66
CA LEU A 86 6.06 9.63 -6.88
C LEU A 86 6.76 8.63 -7.81
N PRO A 87 7.26 9.02 -9.02
CA PRO A 87 8.06 8.11 -9.84
C PRO A 87 9.41 7.76 -9.21
N PHE A 88 9.99 8.62 -8.36
CA PHE A 88 11.17 8.23 -7.56
C PHE A 88 10.83 7.16 -6.52
N GLY A 89 9.66 7.23 -5.88
CA GLY A 89 9.15 6.18 -4.99
C GLY A 89 9.09 4.82 -5.69
N LEU A 90 8.55 4.77 -6.91
CA LEU A 90 8.52 3.55 -7.73
C LEU A 90 9.92 3.04 -8.09
N PHE A 91 10.84 3.96 -8.38
CA PHE A 91 12.21 3.57 -8.65
C PHE A 91 12.85 2.86 -7.44
N PHE A 92 12.59 3.34 -6.22
CA PHE A 92 13.08 2.70 -4.99
C PHE A 92 12.39 1.37 -4.68
N ASP A 93 11.06 1.28 -4.85
CA ASP A 93 10.28 0.03 -4.75
C ASP A 93 10.83 -1.05 -5.71
N PHE A 94 11.05 -0.71 -6.99
CA PHE A 94 11.62 -1.67 -7.93
C PHE A 94 13.04 -2.12 -7.54
N MET A 95 13.82 -1.21 -6.93
CA MET A 95 15.16 -1.52 -6.46
C MET A 95 15.14 -2.44 -5.23
N ASP A 96 14.28 -2.22 -4.24
CA ASP A 96 14.22 -3.08 -3.05
C ASP A 96 13.83 -4.52 -3.42
N GLY A 97 12.88 -4.70 -4.33
CA GLY A 97 12.42 -6.02 -4.74
C GLY A 97 13.50 -6.77 -5.51
N ARG A 98 14.33 -6.04 -6.27
CA ARG A 98 15.49 -6.63 -6.96
C ARG A 98 16.61 -7.01 -5.99
N VAL A 99 16.86 -6.19 -4.97
CA VAL A 99 17.86 -6.46 -3.93
C VAL A 99 17.44 -7.63 -3.03
N ALA A 100 16.17 -7.69 -2.63
CA ALA A 100 15.61 -8.79 -1.83
C ALA A 100 15.71 -10.14 -2.57
N ARG A 101 15.36 -10.17 -3.87
CA ARG A 101 15.52 -11.37 -4.71
C ARG A 101 16.98 -11.77 -4.86
N TRP A 102 17.88 -10.82 -5.07
CA TRP A 102 19.31 -11.11 -5.22
C TRP A 102 19.92 -11.70 -3.95
N ARG A 103 19.49 -11.22 -2.77
CA ARG A 103 20.00 -11.71 -1.48
C ARG A 103 19.36 -13.01 -0.99
N LYS A 104 18.36 -13.56 -1.69
CA LYS A 104 17.58 -14.77 -1.29
C LYS A 104 17.12 -14.73 0.19
N LYS A 105 16.95 -13.53 0.73
CA LYS A 105 16.55 -13.27 2.12
C LYS A 105 15.45 -12.22 2.06
N SER A 106 14.20 -12.67 2.18
CA SER A 106 13.07 -11.80 2.47
C SER A 106 12.74 -11.93 3.96
N SER A 107 12.76 -10.82 4.68
CA SER A 107 12.31 -10.76 6.08
C SER A 107 10.80 -10.55 6.10
N MET A 108 10.08 -11.16 7.06
CA MET A 108 8.65 -10.87 7.25
C MET A 108 8.41 -9.42 7.64
N MET A 109 9.37 -8.80 8.37
CA MET A 109 9.26 -7.39 8.76
C MET A 109 9.39 -6.48 7.55
N GLY A 110 10.30 -6.81 6.64
CA GLY A 110 10.51 -6.05 5.40
C GLY A 110 9.28 -6.08 4.50
N GLN A 111 8.57 -7.22 4.43
CA GLN A 111 7.32 -7.32 3.65
C GLN A 111 6.20 -6.43 4.20
N GLU A 112 6.04 -6.36 5.52
CA GLU A 112 5.06 -5.44 6.12
C GLU A 112 5.47 -3.99 5.95
N LEU A 113 6.76 -3.67 6.09
CA LEU A 113 7.31 -2.33 5.87
C LEU A 113 7.12 -1.86 4.42
N ASP A 114 7.31 -2.77 3.47
CA ASP A 114 7.08 -2.56 2.03
C ASP A 114 5.65 -2.15 1.72
N SER A 115 4.69 -2.91 2.26
CA SER A 115 3.27 -2.57 2.11
C SER A 115 2.91 -1.22 2.75
N LEU A 116 3.48 -0.89 3.92
CA LEU A 116 3.24 0.41 4.55
C LEU A 116 3.84 1.56 3.73
N ALA A 117 5.05 1.38 3.19
CA ALA A 117 5.69 2.37 2.31
C ALA A 117 4.88 2.56 1.01
N ASP A 118 4.44 1.48 0.38
CA ASP A 118 3.59 1.49 -0.81
C ASP A 118 2.25 2.20 -0.57
N LEU A 119 1.61 1.96 0.58
CA LEU A 119 0.37 2.65 0.92
C LEU A 119 0.58 4.16 0.97
N ILE A 120 1.69 4.62 1.54
CA ILE A 120 2.00 6.05 1.67
C ILE A 120 2.32 6.64 0.30
N SER A 121 3.20 6.01 -0.47
CA SER A 121 3.69 6.54 -1.75
C SER A 121 2.68 6.47 -2.88
N PHE A 122 1.84 5.44 -2.91
CA PHE A 122 0.95 5.18 -4.05
C PHE A 122 -0.53 5.20 -3.70
N GLY A 123 -0.89 5.17 -2.43
CA GLY A 123 -2.26 5.37 -1.97
C GLY A 123 -2.48 6.79 -1.46
N LEU A 124 -1.81 7.13 -0.36
CA LEU A 124 -2.04 8.38 0.33
C LEU A 124 -1.49 9.60 -0.43
N ALA A 125 -0.26 9.54 -0.93
CA ALA A 125 0.37 10.68 -1.59
C ALA A 125 -0.38 11.14 -2.86
N PRO A 126 -0.82 10.25 -3.78
CA PRO A 126 -1.65 10.64 -4.92
C PRO A 126 -2.97 11.29 -4.50
N ALA A 127 -3.64 10.76 -3.46
CA ALA A 127 -4.87 11.33 -2.93
C ALA A 127 -4.64 12.73 -2.33
N CYS A 128 -3.51 12.93 -1.64
CA CYS A 128 -3.11 14.24 -1.17
C CYS A 128 -2.85 15.21 -2.33
N VAL A 129 -2.09 14.81 -3.35
CA VAL A 129 -1.84 15.66 -4.53
C VAL A 129 -3.16 16.06 -5.20
N ALA A 130 -4.08 15.12 -5.38
CA ALA A 130 -5.42 15.34 -5.93
C ALA A 130 -6.19 16.43 -5.15
N PHE A 131 -6.23 16.31 -3.82
CA PHE A 131 -6.84 17.31 -2.94
C PHE A 131 -6.16 18.69 -3.11
N THR A 132 -4.83 18.73 -3.20
CA THR A 132 -4.09 19.99 -3.33
C THR A 132 -4.31 20.68 -4.67
N ILE A 133 -4.48 19.91 -5.75
CA ILE A 133 -4.80 20.39 -7.10
C ILE A 133 -6.18 21.06 -7.16
N GLY A 134 -7.13 20.70 -6.30
CA GLY A 134 -8.45 21.38 -6.26
C GLY A 134 -9.64 20.48 -5.91
N LEU A 135 -9.45 19.17 -5.77
CA LEU A 135 -10.48 18.20 -5.38
C LEU A 135 -10.83 18.32 -3.89
N ARG A 136 -11.55 19.38 -3.51
CA ARG A 136 -11.76 19.81 -2.11
C ARG A 136 -13.22 19.82 -1.66
N THR A 137 -14.15 19.38 -2.50
CA THR A 137 -15.56 19.28 -2.09
C THR A 137 -15.75 18.18 -1.05
N THR A 138 -16.89 18.19 -0.36
CA THR A 138 -17.21 17.19 0.67
C THR A 138 -17.16 15.77 0.11
N LEU A 139 -17.71 15.54 -1.08
CA LEU A 139 -17.72 14.23 -1.72
C LEU A 139 -16.35 13.85 -2.32
N ASP A 140 -15.55 14.81 -2.77
CA ASP A 140 -14.18 14.52 -3.21
C ASP A 140 -13.38 13.87 -2.07
N HIS A 141 -13.48 14.42 -0.85
CA HIS A 141 -12.83 13.83 0.32
C HIS A 141 -13.26 12.40 0.57
N VAL A 142 -14.56 12.12 0.47
CA VAL A 142 -15.10 10.77 0.67
C VAL A 142 -14.54 9.82 -0.39
N PHE A 143 -14.52 10.21 -1.66
CA PHE A 143 -14.04 9.34 -2.74
C PHE A 143 -12.52 9.13 -2.69
N LEU A 144 -11.75 10.17 -2.37
CA LEU A 144 -10.31 10.06 -2.14
C LEU A 144 -10.01 9.14 -0.95
N ALA A 145 -10.78 9.25 0.15
CA ALA A 145 -10.64 8.35 1.29
C ALA A 145 -10.96 6.89 0.91
N VAL A 146 -12.03 6.65 0.15
CA VAL A 146 -12.38 5.31 -0.35
C VAL A 146 -11.26 4.75 -1.23
N PHE A 147 -10.65 5.55 -2.09
CA PHE A 147 -9.50 5.15 -2.89
C PHE A 147 -8.32 4.67 -2.02
N VAL A 148 -7.95 5.45 -0.99
CA VAL A 148 -6.87 5.06 -0.05
C VAL A 148 -7.24 3.78 0.70
N LEU A 149 -8.49 3.63 1.15
CA LEU A 149 -8.97 2.43 1.85
C LEU A 149 -8.97 1.19 0.95
N CYS A 150 -9.22 1.36 -0.34
CA CYS A 150 -9.11 0.30 -1.33
C CYS A 150 -7.65 -0.16 -1.49
N GLY A 151 -6.70 0.79 -1.60
CA GLY A 151 -5.27 0.49 -1.60
C GLY A 151 -4.83 -0.28 -0.34
N LEU A 152 -5.25 0.19 0.83
CA LEU A 152 -4.99 -0.45 2.13
C LEU A 152 -5.51 -1.89 2.17
N THR A 153 -6.78 -2.10 1.78
CA THR A 153 -7.40 -3.43 1.79
C THR A 153 -6.68 -4.41 0.87
N ARG A 154 -6.26 -3.93 -0.30
CA ARG A 154 -5.53 -4.71 -1.28
C ARG A 154 -4.14 -5.12 -0.78
N LEU A 155 -3.39 -4.20 -0.16
CA LEU A 155 -2.09 -4.49 0.46
C LEU A 155 -2.21 -5.50 1.60
N ALA A 156 -3.18 -5.31 2.49
CA ALA A 156 -3.47 -6.26 3.57
C ALA A 156 -3.76 -7.67 3.01
N ARG A 157 -4.55 -7.76 1.94
CA ARG A 157 -4.82 -9.04 1.26
C ARG A 157 -3.55 -9.65 0.67
N PHE A 158 -2.68 -8.85 0.07
CA PHE A 158 -1.42 -9.31 -0.49
C PHE A 158 -0.52 -9.91 0.59
N ASN A 159 -0.37 -9.25 1.75
CA ASN A 159 0.46 -9.73 2.87
C ASN A 159 -0.07 -11.04 3.47
N VAL A 160 -1.39 -11.16 3.64
CA VAL A 160 -2.02 -12.40 4.12
C VAL A 160 -1.83 -13.55 3.13
N THR A 161 -1.97 -13.29 1.83
CA THR A 161 -1.82 -14.31 0.78
C THR A 161 -0.36 -14.75 0.65
N ALA A 162 0.59 -13.81 0.74
CA ALA A 162 2.02 -14.08 0.75
C ALA A 162 2.42 -14.95 1.96
N SER A 163 1.90 -14.64 3.14
CA SER A 163 2.15 -15.39 4.38
C SER A 163 1.53 -16.79 4.38
N SER A 164 0.41 -16.99 3.68
CA SER A 164 -0.32 -18.25 3.67
C SER A 164 0.25 -19.29 2.69
N GLY A 165 1.25 -18.94 1.86
CA GLY A 165 1.81 -19.82 0.82
C GLY A 165 0.83 -20.24 -0.30
N ASN A 166 -0.44 -19.85 -0.19
CA ASN A 166 -1.55 -20.19 -1.08
C ASN A 166 -1.64 -19.24 -2.27
N ILE A 167 -0.51 -19.04 -2.97
CA ILE A 167 -0.56 -18.51 -4.32
C ILE A 167 -1.04 -19.67 -5.21
N PRO A 168 -2.13 -19.53 -5.99
CA PRO A 168 -2.50 -20.53 -6.98
C PRO A 168 -1.30 -20.75 -7.92
N LYS A 169 -0.63 -21.89 -7.78
CA LYS A 169 0.45 -22.31 -8.65
C LYS A 169 -0.19 -23.19 -9.72
N ASP A 170 -0.01 -22.83 -11.00
CA ASP A 170 -0.32 -23.77 -12.08
C ASP A 170 0.58 -25.00 -11.96
N ALA A 171 0.25 -26.09 -12.68
CA ALA A 171 0.96 -27.37 -12.66
C ALA A 171 2.48 -27.28 -12.94
N SER A 172 2.96 -26.13 -13.42
CA SER A 172 4.36 -25.77 -13.69
C SER A 172 5.05 -24.94 -12.58
N GLY A 173 4.39 -24.69 -11.44
CA GLY A 173 4.99 -24.01 -10.27
C GLY A 173 5.08 -22.48 -10.37
N LYS A 174 4.43 -21.86 -11.36
CA LYS A 174 4.34 -20.39 -11.50
C LYS A 174 2.98 -19.88 -11.01
N ALA A 175 3.00 -18.71 -10.36
CA ALA A 175 1.80 -17.98 -9.93
C ALA A 175 0.97 -17.59 -11.16
N SER A 176 -0.29 -18.03 -11.23
CA SER A 176 -1.05 -18.02 -12.49
C SER A 176 -1.61 -16.64 -12.89
N TYR A 177 -2.04 -15.81 -11.94
CA TYR A 177 -2.58 -14.47 -12.24
C TYR A 177 -2.39 -13.51 -11.06
N PHE A 178 -2.18 -12.21 -11.33
CA PHE A 178 -2.45 -11.17 -10.34
C PHE A 178 -3.93 -10.80 -10.40
N GLU A 179 -4.62 -10.87 -9.25
CA GLU A 179 -5.95 -10.29 -9.11
C GLU A 179 -5.81 -8.78 -8.83
N GLY A 180 -6.32 -7.94 -9.72
CA GLY A 180 -6.30 -6.48 -9.62
C GLY A 180 -5.05 -5.81 -10.24
N THR A 181 -5.18 -4.53 -10.61
CA THR A 181 -4.11 -3.73 -11.27
C THR A 181 -3.02 -3.35 -10.28
N PRO A 182 -1.71 -3.60 -10.47
CA PRO A 182 -0.62 -3.26 -9.51
C PRO A 182 -0.75 -1.86 -8.90
N ILE A 183 -0.37 -1.67 -7.63
CA ILE A 183 -0.43 -0.36 -6.96
C ILE A 183 0.32 0.73 -7.76
N PRO A 184 1.49 0.44 -8.38
CA PRO A 184 2.17 1.40 -9.27
C PRO A 184 1.33 1.94 -10.43
N THR A 185 0.18 1.34 -10.75
CA THR A 185 -0.76 1.90 -11.74
C THR A 185 -1.36 3.24 -11.31
N THR A 186 -1.22 3.64 -10.04
CA THR A 186 -1.61 4.99 -9.57
C THR A 186 -0.71 6.09 -10.16
N LEU A 187 0.51 5.77 -10.61
CA LEU A 187 1.34 6.71 -11.38
C LEU A 187 0.69 7.19 -12.68
N GLY A 188 -0.28 6.44 -13.22
CA GLY A 188 -1.09 6.92 -14.34
C GLY A 188 -1.97 8.11 -13.95
N LEU A 189 -2.54 8.09 -12.74
CA LEU A 189 -3.27 9.23 -12.19
C LEU A 189 -2.31 10.38 -11.89
N ASP A 190 -1.12 10.09 -11.40
CA ASP A 190 -0.10 11.12 -11.13
C ASP A 190 0.39 11.80 -12.41
N ALA A 191 0.63 11.04 -13.48
CA ALA A 191 0.98 11.59 -14.78
C ALA A 191 -0.15 12.47 -15.36
N MET A 192 -1.41 12.05 -15.19
CA MET A 192 -2.57 12.84 -15.57
C MET A 192 -2.66 14.14 -14.77
N MET A 193 -2.45 14.07 -13.45
CA MET A 193 -2.40 15.25 -12.59
C MET A 193 -1.25 16.19 -12.99
N ALA A 194 -0.06 15.66 -13.27
CA ALA A 194 1.06 16.45 -13.78
C ALA A 194 0.74 17.17 -15.09
N TYR A 195 0.01 16.50 -15.98
CA TYR A 195 -0.50 17.14 -17.19
C TYR A 195 -1.46 18.29 -16.86
N TRP A 196 -2.40 18.13 -15.93
CA TRP A 196 -3.29 19.22 -15.51
C TRP A 196 -2.53 20.42 -14.96
N VAL A 197 -1.51 20.17 -14.12
CA VAL A 197 -0.64 21.23 -13.60
C VAL A 197 0.08 21.97 -14.73
N SER A 198 0.56 21.25 -15.75
CA SER A 198 1.22 21.83 -16.93
C SER A 198 0.30 22.73 -17.75
N GLN A 199 -0.99 22.40 -17.83
CA GLN A 199 -2.00 23.21 -18.50
C GLN A 199 -2.53 24.35 -17.62
N GLY A 200 -2.15 24.37 -16.34
CA GLY A 200 -2.66 25.32 -15.35
C GLY A 200 -4.07 25.01 -14.84
N TRP A 201 -4.57 23.80 -15.08
CA TRP A 201 -5.88 23.31 -14.63
C TRP A 201 -5.83 22.89 -13.16
N VAL A 202 -5.68 23.89 -12.29
CA VAL A 202 -5.66 23.75 -10.84
C VAL A 202 -6.74 24.64 -10.22
N LEU A 203 -7.16 24.30 -9.01
CA LEU A 203 -8.19 24.96 -8.24
C LEU A 203 -9.49 25.08 -9.05
N ASP A 204 -9.96 26.29 -9.32
CA ASP A 204 -11.22 26.53 -10.02
C ASP A 204 -11.18 26.11 -11.50
N GLN A 205 -9.98 25.82 -12.04
CA GLN A 205 -9.79 25.39 -13.43
C GLN A 205 -9.63 23.88 -13.58
N VAL A 206 -9.94 23.10 -12.53
CA VAL A 206 -9.88 21.64 -12.59
C VAL A 206 -10.83 21.12 -13.69
N PRO A 207 -10.39 20.14 -14.52
CA PRO A 207 -11.20 19.67 -15.64
C PRO A 207 -12.55 19.10 -15.18
N GLY A 208 -13.60 19.39 -15.93
CA GLY A 208 -14.96 18.93 -15.63
C GLY A 208 -15.71 19.78 -14.60
N GLY A 209 -15.05 20.73 -13.93
CA GLY A 209 -15.66 21.64 -12.96
C GLY A 209 -16.34 20.93 -11.79
N VAL A 210 -17.17 21.67 -11.06
CA VAL A 210 -17.98 21.14 -9.95
C VAL A 210 -19.37 20.80 -10.47
N TRP A 211 -19.84 19.59 -10.17
CA TRP A 211 -21.22 19.19 -10.37
C TRP A 211 -22.04 19.39 -9.10
N PHE A 212 -23.32 19.72 -9.26
CA PHE A 212 -24.25 20.01 -8.16
C PHE A 212 -23.77 21.12 -7.21
N GLU A 213 -23.10 22.14 -7.76
CA GLU A 213 -22.61 23.31 -7.03
C GLU A 213 -23.71 23.96 -6.20
N GLY A 214 -23.42 24.25 -4.92
CA GLY A 214 -24.37 24.83 -3.97
C GLY A 214 -25.31 23.81 -3.29
N SER A 215 -25.14 22.51 -3.54
CA SER A 215 -25.82 21.43 -2.82
C SER A 215 -24.87 20.71 -1.87
N ALA A 216 -25.43 19.94 -0.92
CA ALA A 216 -24.63 19.06 -0.05
C ALA A 216 -23.93 17.91 -0.80
N LEU A 217 -24.26 17.69 -2.08
CA LEU A 217 -23.72 16.65 -2.94
C LEU A 217 -22.80 17.24 -4.03
N GLU A 218 -22.18 18.39 -3.79
CA GLU A 218 -21.19 18.94 -4.71
C GLU A 218 -19.95 18.04 -4.82
N PHE A 219 -19.50 17.80 -6.05
CA PHE A 219 -18.28 17.01 -6.33
C PHE A 219 -17.66 17.33 -7.68
N HIS A 220 -16.38 17.02 -7.83
CA HIS A 220 -15.72 17.07 -9.13
C HIS A 220 -15.87 15.72 -9.85
N PRO A 221 -16.40 15.66 -11.08
CA PRO A 221 -16.59 14.40 -11.80
C PRO A 221 -15.30 13.60 -11.97
N ILE A 222 -14.17 14.29 -12.09
CA ILE A 222 -12.85 13.68 -12.22
C ILE A 222 -12.43 12.87 -10.98
N VAL A 223 -13.00 13.12 -9.79
CA VAL A 223 -12.70 12.30 -8.60
C VAL A 223 -13.23 10.87 -8.75
N ALA A 224 -14.21 10.64 -9.64
CA ALA A 224 -14.67 9.31 -9.97
C ALA A 224 -13.55 8.43 -10.58
N LEU A 225 -12.52 9.03 -11.20
CA LEU A 225 -11.35 8.29 -11.70
C LEU A 225 -10.59 7.61 -10.56
N PHE A 226 -10.44 8.29 -9.41
CA PHE A 226 -9.83 7.70 -8.20
C PHE A 226 -10.70 6.58 -7.65
N LEU A 227 -12.02 6.76 -7.62
CA LEU A 227 -12.94 5.72 -7.16
C LEU A 227 -12.87 4.48 -8.06
N VAL A 228 -12.94 4.68 -9.39
CA VAL A 228 -12.82 3.60 -10.37
C VAL A 228 -11.47 2.89 -10.22
N HIS A 229 -10.38 3.63 -10.12
CA HIS A 229 -9.05 3.04 -9.90
C HIS A 229 -8.98 2.23 -8.60
N GLY A 230 -9.52 2.75 -7.50
CA GLY A 230 -9.65 2.04 -6.23
C GLY A 230 -10.47 0.74 -6.36
N CYS A 231 -11.60 0.78 -7.06
CA CYS A 231 -12.39 -0.41 -7.35
C CYS A 231 -11.63 -1.43 -8.20
N LEU A 232 -10.85 -0.99 -9.20
CA LEU A 232 -10.01 -1.85 -10.03
C LEU A 232 -8.89 -2.51 -9.22
N MET A 233 -8.33 -1.82 -8.22
CA MET A 233 -7.33 -2.40 -7.30
C MET A 233 -7.92 -3.52 -6.43
N CYS A 234 -9.18 -3.39 -6.00
CA CYS A 234 -9.86 -4.38 -5.16
C CYS A 234 -10.57 -5.50 -5.97
N SER A 235 -10.79 -5.30 -7.26
CA SER A 235 -11.58 -6.20 -8.10
C SER A 235 -10.87 -7.54 -8.34
N LYS A 236 -11.57 -8.63 -8.00
CA LYS A 236 -11.14 -10.02 -8.28
C LYS A 236 -11.31 -10.43 -9.75
N THR A 237 -11.97 -9.61 -10.55
CA THR A 237 -12.37 -9.97 -11.93
C THR A 237 -11.27 -9.69 -12.95
N LEU A 238 -10.30 -8.81 -12.62
CA LEU A 238 -9.18 -8.47 -13.50
C LEU A 238 -7.98 -9.38 -13.25
N HIS A 239 -7.74 -10.28 -14.19
CA HIS A 239 -6.59 -11.14 -14.24
C HIS A 239 -5.52 -10.46 -15.10
N VAL A 240 -4.51 -9.83 -14.49
CA VAL A 240 -3.39 -9.22 -15.23
C VAL A 240 -2.30 -10.29 -15.42
N PRO A 241 -1.94 -10.66 -16.67
CA PRO A 241 -0.89 -11.63 -16.94
C PRO A 241 0.49 -11.03 -16.63
N LYS A 242 1.37 -11.80 -15.99
CA LYS A 242 2.78 -11.42 -15.78
C LYS A 242 3.55 -11.44 -17.11
N PRO A 243 4.45 -10.48 -17.39
CA PRO A 243 5.48 -10.63 -18.41
C PRO A 243 6.53 -11.68 -18.01
#